data_AF-A0A257LSC9-F1
#
_entry.id   AF-A0A257LSC9-F1
#
_cell.length_a   1.000
_cell.length_b   1.000
_cell.length_c   1.000
_cell.angle_alpha   90.00
_cell.angle_beta   90.00
_cell.angle_gamma   90.00
#
_symmetry.space_group_name_H-M   'P 1'
#
loop_
_entity.id
_entity.type
_entity.pdbx_description
1 polymer ?
#
loop_
_entity_poly.entity_id
_entity_poly.type
_entity_poly.pdbx_seq_one_letter_code
_entity_poly.pdbx_strand_id
1 'polypeptide(L)' 'MQRSPYLHSVCWPPEVTVPPIVVETNLPYPLYKRGKVRDVYRFGEDKLIIVATDRISAFDHVLHPYLIRVKF' A
#
# COMPACT_ATOMS: atom_id res chain seq x y z
N MET A 1 -19.88 16.49 32.20
CA MET A 1 -19.38 17.10 30.95
C MET A 1 -17.89 17.37 31.13
N GLN A 2 -17.04 16.35 30.99
CA GLN A 2 -15.59 16.47 31.02
C GLN A 2 -15.07 15.67 29.82
N ARG A 3 -14.51 16.39 28.84
CA ARG A 3 -13.92 15.80 27.65
C ARG A 3 -12.59 15.16 28.06
N SER A 4 -12.45 13.88 27.71
CA SER A 4 -11.28 13.06 27.93
C SER A 4 -10.02 13.66 27.26
N PRO A 5 -8.84 13.67 27.91
CA PRO A 5 -7.65 14.39 27.45
C PRO A 5 -6.74 13.58 26.49
N TYR A 6 -7.12 12.37 26.07
CA TYR A 6 -6.29 11.49 25.25
C TYR A 6 -6.26 11.85 23.74
N LEU A 7 -6.18 13.14 23.41
CA LEU A 7 -6.24 13.62 22.01
C LEU A 7 -4.88 14.09 21.45
N HIS A 8 -3.77 13.83 22.14
CA HIS A 8 -2.44 14.16 21.64
C HIS A 8 -1.45 13.01 21.81
N SER A 9 -0.66 12.82 20.75
CA SER A 9 0.63 12.11 20.68
C SER A 9 0.62 10.59 20.86
N VAL A 10 0.29 9.88 19.78
CA VAL A 10 1.13 8.74 19.40
C VAL A 10 2.50 9.34 19.05
N CYS A 11 3.48 9.24 19.96
CA CYS A 11 4.85 9.66 19.71
C CYS A 11 5.50 8.72 18.69
N TRP A 12 5.22 8.94 17.41
CA TRP A 12 6.09 8.48 16.35
C TRP A 12 7.36 9.36 16.39
N PRO A 13 8.58 8.80 16.29
CA PRO A 13 9.78 9.64 16.23
C PRO A 13 9.61 10.66 15.10
N PRO A 14 9.98 11.94 15.30
CA PRO A 14 9.79 12.99 14.30
C PRO A 14 10.59 12.78 13.00
N GLU A 15 11.41 11.72 12.94
CA GLU A 15 12.35 11.43 11.85
C GLU A 15 12.07 10.10 11.15
N VAL A 16 10.94 9.44 11.40
CA VAL A 16 10.59 8.27 10.59
C VAL A 16 10.01 8.76 9.27
N THR A 17 10.83 8.72 8.23
CA THR A 17 10.40 8.89 6.87
C THR A 17 9.40 7.76 6.54
N VAL A 18 8.14 8.14 6.27
CA VAL A 18 7.19 7.20 5.69
C VAL A 18 7.70 6.84 4.29
N PRO A 19 7.86 5.54 3.98
CA PRO A 19 8.28 5.14 2.64
C PRO A 19 7.23 5.62 1.63
N PRO A 20 7.65 5.93 0.39
CA PRO A 20 6.72 6.32 -0.67
C PRO A 20 5.73 5.19 -0.93
N ILE A 21 4.45 5.55 -1.06
CA ILE A 21 3.37 4.59 -1.34
C ILE A 21 3.51 4.08 -2.77
N VAL A 22 3.62 2.77 -2.92
CA VAL A 22 3.73 2.10 -4.22
C VAL A 22 2.35 1.63 -4.66
N VAL A 23 1.69 2.44 -5.50
CA VAL A 23 0.36 2.11 -6.07
C VAL A 23 0.50 1.21 -7.29
N GLU A 24 1.52 1.45 -8.10
CA GLU A 24 1.80 0.74 -9.33
C GLU A 24 3.30 0.58 -9.49
N THR A 25 3.72 -0.53 -10.07
CA THR A 25 5.11 -0.75 -10.44
C THR A 25 5.32 -0.70 -11.94
N ASN A 26 6.49 -0.19 -12.36
CA ASN A 26 6.96 -0.20 -13.73
C ASN A 26 8.38 -0.77 -13.75
N LEU A 27 8.46 -2.10 -13.66
CA LEU A 27 9.73 -2.82 -13.71
C LEU A 27 10.11 -3.11 -15.17
N PRO A 28 11.41 -3.21 -15.50
CA PRO A 28 11.88 -3.53 -16.85
C PRO A 28 11.73 -5.02 -17.19
N TYR A 29 10.56 -5.60 -16.91
CA TYR A 29 10.20 -6.98 -17.19
C TYR A 29 8.83 -7.03 -17.86
N PRO A 30 8.53 -8.06 -18.68
CA PRO A 30 7.21 -8.20 -19.29
C PRO A 30 6.13 -8.37 -18.21
N LEU A 31 5.14 -7.49 -18.20
CA LEU A 31 3.99 -7.61 -17.31
C LEU A 31 3.20 -8.87 -17.67
N TYR A 32 3.08 -9.80 -16.72
CA TYR A 32 2.28 -11.01 -16.87
C TYR A 32 0.83 -10.75 -16.53
N LYS A 33 0.57 -10.16 -15.37
CA LYS A 33 -0.78 -9.87 -14.89
C LYS A 33 -0.76 -8.76 -13.84
N ARG A 34 -1.73 -7.86 -13.89
CA ARG A 34 -2.02 -6.89 -12.83
C ARG A 34 -3.28 -7.31 -12.07
N GLY A 35 -3.14 -7.58 -10.78
CA GLY A 35 -4.23 -7.85 -9.87
C GLY A 35 -4.72 -6.59 -9.14
N LYS A 36 -5.68 -6.76 -8.23
CA LYS A 36 -6.20 -5.67 -7.37
C LYS A 36 -5.08 -5.01 -6.54
N VAL A 37 -4.18 -5.83 -6.00
CA VAL A 37 -3.16 -5.41 -5.02
C VAL A 37 -1.76 -5.97 -5.32
N ARG A 38 -1.57 -6.65 -6.46
CA ARG A 38 -0.30 -7.27 -6.84
C ARG A 38 -0.03 -7.07 -8.33
N ASP A 39 1.22 -6.79 -8.67
CA ASP A 39 1.70 -6.82 -10.05
C ASP A 39 2.58 -8.07 -10.22
N VAL A 40 2.38 -8.79 -11.33
CA VAL A 40 3.13 -10.01 -11.65
C VAL A 40 3.86 -9.80 -12.97
N TYR A 41 5.16 -10.08 -12.99
CA TYR A 41 6.03 -9.96 -14.15
C TYR A 41 6.64 -11.31 -14.49
N ARG A 42 6.92 -11.53 -15.78
CA ARG A 42 7.71 -12.68 -16.24
C ARG A 42 9.19 -12.43 -16.00
N PHE A 43 9.89 -13.45 -15.54
CA PHE A 43 11.33 -13.44 -15.38
C PHE A 43 11.93 -14.69 -16.02
N GLY A 44 12.39 -14.57 -17.26
CA GLY A 44 12.76 -15.74 -18.07
C GLY A 44 11.54 -16.60 -18.44
N GLU A 45 11.79 -17.88 -18.74
CA GLU A 45 10.79 -18.80 -19.28
C GLU A 45 9.83 -19.33 -18.19
N ASP A 46 10.38 -19.70 -17.02
CA ASP A 46 9.64 -20.45 -15.99
C ASP A 46 9.51 -19.75 -14.63
N LYS A 47 9.92 -18.47 -14.51
CA LYS A 47 9.85 -17.74 -13.23
C LYS A 47 8.96 -16.51 -13.34
N LEU A 48 8.36 -16.18 -12.20
CA LEU A 48 7.52 -15.00 -12.03
C LEU A 48 8.07 -14.13 -10.89
N ILE A 49 8.04 -12.82 -11.09
CA ILE A 49 8.22 -11.83 -10.04
C ILE A 49 6.83 -11.40 -9.60
N ILE A 50 6.56 -11.47 -8.30
CA ILE A 50 5.31 -11.02 -7.70
C ILE A 50 5.63 -9.82 -6.80
N VAL A 51 5.05 -8.68 -7.11
CA VAL A 51 5.18 -7.45 -6.32
C VAL A 51 3.87 -7.18 -5.61
N ALA A 52 3.91 -7.14 -4.27
CA ALA A 52 2.79 -6.66 -3.47
C ALA A 52 2.82 -5.13 -3.41
N THR A 53 1.82 -4.49 -4.02
CA THR A 53 1.67 -3.02 -3.98
C THR A 53 0.92 -2.61 -2.71
N ASP A 54 1.02 -1.34 -2.31
CA ASP A 54 0.32 -0.77 -1.15
C ASP A 54 -1.18 -0.54 -1.39
N ARG A 55 -1.71 -0.94 -2.56
CA ARG A 55 -3.15 -0.92 -2.85
C ARG A 55 -3.87 -1.86 -1.88
N ILE A 56 -5.00 -1.39 -1.35
CA ILE A 56 -5.93 -2.17 -0.53
C ILE A 56 -7.23 -2.34 -1.32
N SER A 57 -7.89 -3.49 -1.20
CA SER A 57 -9.21 -3.72 -1.81
C SER A 57 -10.26 -4.13 -0.78
N ALA A 58 -11.46 -3.58 -0.89
CA ALA A 58 -12.64 -3.96 -0.11
C ALA A 58 -13.88 -3.92 -1.01
N PHE A 59 -14.86 -4.82 -0.78
CA PHE A 59 -16.10 -4.91 -1.57
C PHE A 59 -15.84 -4.92 -3.08
N ASP A 60 -14.91 -5.76 -3.53
CA ASP A 60 -14.46 -5.87 -4.92
C ASP A 60 -13.82 -4.62 -5.58
N HIS A 61 -13.69 -3.52 -4.85
CA HIS A 61 -13.07 -2.29 -5.33
C HIS A 61 -11.68 -2.07 -4.73
N VAL A 62 -10.76 -1.54 -5.55
CA VAL A 62 -9.46 -1.04 -5.08
C VAL A 62 -9.67 0.34 -4.48
N LEU A 63 -9.19 0.53 -3.27
CA LEU A 63 -9.30 1.77 -2.51
C LEU A 63 -8.11 2.69 -2.82
N HIS A 64 -8.39 3.99 -2.89
CA HIS A 64 -7.33 4.99 -3.02
C HIS A 64 -6.58 5.15 -1.68
N PRO A 65 -5.23 5.09 -1.67
CA PRO A 65 -4.43 5.11 -0.45
C PRO A 65 -4.62 6.38 0.38
N TYR A 66 -4.89 7.53 -0.27
CA TYR A 66 -5.15 8.80 0.42
C TYR A 66 -6.53 8.88 1.10
N LEU A 67 -7.44 7.95 0.81
CA LEU A 67 -8.79 7.96 1.37
C LEU A 67 -8.89 7.14 2.68
N ILE A 68 -7.93 6.27 2.95
CA ILE A 68 -7.97 5.35 4.09
C ILE A 68 -7.25 6.00 5.27
N ARG A 69 -7.99 6.75 6.08
CA ARG A 69 -7.50 7.21 7.39
C ARG A 69 -8.09 6.31 8.47
N VAL A 70 -7.38 5.24 8.83
CA VAL A 70 -7.78 4.38 9.96
C VAL A 70 -7.56 5.18 11.24
N LYS A 71 -8.64 5.68 11.83
CA LYS A 71 -8.63 6.27 13.16
C LYS A 71 -8.87 5.13 14.15
N PHE A 72 -7.85 4.79 14.93
CA PHE A 72 -8.00 3.99 16.14
C PHE A 72 -8.35 4.91 17.32
#